data_AF-A0A527H6U3-F1
#
_entry.id   AF-A0A527H6U3-F1
#
_cell.length_a   1.000
_cell.length_b   1.000
_cell.length_c   1.000
_cell.angle_alpha   90.00
_cell.angle_beta   90.00
_cell.angle_gamma   90.00
#
_symmetry.space_group_name_H-M   'P 1'
#
loop_
_entity.id
_entity.type
_entity.pdbx_description
1 polymer ?
#
loop_
_entity_poly.entity_id
_entity_poly.type
_entity_poly.pdbx_seq_one_letter_code
_entity_poly.pdbx_strand_id
1 'polypeptide(L)'
;MVPVMRVALKIYAALMLAQVGLWSNPAHADWRDDIGTFRIGIVAEPGAGNSVPGLALLTDAYTKALGMKVEFVVARNYAALIEAQANARIEYA
;
A
#
# COMPACT_ATOMS: atom_id res chain seq x y z
N MET A 1 53.03 8.88 17.51
CA MET A 1 51.90 9.30 16.65
C MET A 1 51.04 8.14 16.11
N VAL A 2 51.56 6.92 15.92
CA VAL A 2 50.81 5.75 15.43
C VAL A 2 49.65 5.25 16.34
N PRO A 3 49.73 5.26 17.69
CA PRO A 3 48.67 4.67 18.51
C PRO A 3 47.38 5.52 18.54
N VAL A 4 47.52 6.85 18.50
CA VAL A 4 46.38 7.79 18.46
C VAL A 4 45.57 7.61 17.18
N MET A 5 46.23 7.42 16.04
CA MET A 5 45.58 7.19 14.73
C MET A 5 44.75 5.90 14.72
N ARG A 6 45.24 4.82 15.34
CA ARG A 6 44.52 3.55 15.43
C ARG A 6 43.31 3.63 16.37
N VAL A 7 43.39 4.41 17.44
CA VAL A 7 42.27 4.63 18.37
C VAL A 7 41.19 5.48 17.69
N ALA A 8 41.57 6.56 17.00
CA ALA A 8 40.66 7.41 16.25
C ALA A 8 39.88 6.61 15.17
N LEU A 9 40.57 5.73 14.43
CA LEU A 9 39.94 4.89 13.40
C LEU A 9 38.91 3.92 13.99
N LYS A 10 39.18 3.31 15.14
CA LYS A 10 38.25 2.41 15.81
C LYS A 10 37.01 3.13 16.33
N ILE A 11 37.19 4.32 16.90
CA ILE A 11 36.08 5.15 17.37
C ILE A 11 35.19 5.57 16.20
N TYR A 12 35.80 5.98 15.08
CA TYR A 12 35.06 6.34 13.88
C TYR A 12 34.27 5.16 13.30
N ALA A 13 34.89 3.96 13.24
CA ALA A 13 34.20 2.75 12.81
C ALA A 13 33.03 2.37 13.73
N ALA A 14 33.21 2.50 15.04
CA ALA A 14 32.15 2.25 16.02
C ALA A 14 31.00 3.27 15.88
N LEU A 15 31.31 4.54 15.63
CA LEU A 15 30.31 5.59 15.41
C LEU A 15 29.49 5.33 14.14
N MET A 16 30.15 4.89 13.06
CA MET A 16 29.48 4.54 11.80
C MET A 16 28.55 3.33 11.95
N LEU A 17 28.98 2.29 12.67
CA LEU A 17 28.13 1.12 12.94
C LEU A 17 26.92 1.49 13.82
N ALA A 18 27.11 2.38 14.79
CA ALA A 18 26.00 2.88 15.62
C ALA A 18 24.99 3.70 14.81
N GLN A 19 25.44 4.51 13.84
CA GLN A 19 24.55 5.27 12.96
C GLN A 19 23.71 4.38 12.04
N VAL A 20 24.27 3.29 11.50
CA VAL A 20 23.52 2.36 10.64
C VAL A 20 22.37 1.68 11.40
N GLY A 21 22.60 1.31 12.67
CA GLY A 21 21.55 0.72 13.51
C GLY A 21 20.41 1.70 13.81
N LEU A 22 20.71 2.99 13.99
CA LEU A 22 19.71 4.01 14.29
C LEU A 22 18.83 4.37 13.07
N TRP A 23 19.34 4.16 11.85
CA TRP A 23 18.62 4.46 10.60
C TRP A 23 17.87 3.24 10.06
N SER A 24 18.05 2.08 10.69
CA SER A 24 17.33 0.84 10.39
C SER A 24 15.97 0.84 11.11
N ASN A 25 15.17 1.89 10.95
CA ASN A 25 13.77 1.81 11.35
C ASN A 25 13.07 0.92 10.32
N PRO A 26 12.37 -0.16 10.73
CA PRO A 26 11.53 -0.90 9.81
C PRO A 26 10.56 0.11 9.20
N ALA A 27 10.57 0.25 7.88
CA ALA A 27 9.49 0.94 7.21
C ALA A 27 8.23 0.11 7.49
N HIS A 28 7.42 0.57 8.45
CA HIS A 28 6.05 0.13 8.58
C HIS A 28 5.30 0.67 7.36
N ALA A 29 5.48 -0.01 6.23
CA ALA A 29 4.73 0.22 5.00
C ALA A 29 3.35 -0.41 5.16
N ASP A 30 2.59 0.07 6.14
CA ASP A 30 1.18 -0.27 6.23
C ASP A 30 0.41 0.57 5.21
N TRP A 31 0.48 0.15 3.95
CA TRP A 31 -0.16 0.80 2.81
C TRP A 31 -1.65 1.10 3.03
N ARG A 32 -2.27 0.41 3.98
CA ARG A 32 -3.67 0.57 4.39
C ARG A 32 -3.92 1.95 4.98
N ASP A 33 -2.96 2.47 5.74
CA ASP A 33 -3.02 3.81 6.34
C ASP A 33 -2.83 4.91 5.29
N ASP A 34 -2.07 4.63 4.23
CA ASP A 34 -1.80 5.59 3.15
C ASP A 34 -2.98 5.78 2.20
N ILE A 35 -3.74 4.70 1.93
CA ILE A 35 -4.84 4.73 0.94
C ILE A 35 -6.22 4.96 1.56
N GLY A 36 -6.40 4.57 2.83
CA GLY A 36 -7.65 4.68 3.60
C GLY A 36 -8.81 3.80 3.13
N THR A 37 -9.10 3.75 1.84
CA THR A 37 -10.15 2.90 1.23
C THR A 37 -9.59 2.12 0.06
N PHE A 38 -9.78 0.81 0.06
CA PHE A 38 -9.36 -0.07 -1.02
C PHE A 38 -10.48 -0.20 -2.05
N ARG A 39 -10.30 0.39 -3.23
CA ARG A 39 -11.30 0.44 -4.30
C ARG A 39 -11.00 -0.65 -5.33
N ILE A 40 -11.98 -1.53 -5.53
CA ILE A 40 -11.92 -2.64 -6.49
C ILE A 40 -12.82 -2.29 -7.66
N GLY A 41 -12.24 -2.16 -8.84
CA GLY A 41 -13.01 -1.93 -10.06
C GLY A 41 -13.59 -3.23 -10.62
N ILE A 42 -14.82 -3.17 -11.12
CA ILE A 42 -15.48 -4.27 -11.85
C ILE A 42 -16.18 -3.74 -13.08
N VAL A 43 -16.36 -4.57 -14.11
CA VAL A 43 -17.22 -4.24 -15.26
C VAL A 43 -18.61 -4.80 -15.03
N ALA A 44 -19.61 -3.93 -15.08
CA ALA A 44 -21.03 -4.32 -15.06
C ALA A 44 -21.86 -3.31 -15.87
N GLU A 45 -23.17 -3.57 -15.99
CA GLU A 45 -24.07 -2.64 -16.67
C GLU A 45 -24.01 -1.24 -16.04
N PRO A 46 -24.05 -0.16 -16.84
CA PRO A 46 -24.07 1.20 -16.31
C PRO A 46 -25.24 1.40 -15.33
N GLY A 47 -24.94 1.86 -14.11
CA GLY A 47 -25.94 2.02 -13.04
C GLY A 47 -26.16 0.78 -12.20
N ALA A 48 -25.47 -0.34 -12.48
CA ALA A 48 -25.61 -1.58 -11.72
C ALA A 48 -25.05 -1.50 -10.28
N GLY A 49 -24.23 -0.51 -9.93
CA GLY A 49 -23.76 -0.20 -8.56
C GLY A 49 -23.93 -1.33 -7.53
N ASN A 50 -24.82 -1.14 -6.57
CA ASN A 50 -25.17 -2.14 -5.54
C ASN A 50 -26.16 -3.23 -6.01
N SER A 51 -26.70 -3.14 -7.23
CA SER A 51 -27.58 -4.15 -7.81
C SER A 51 -26.81 -5.29 -8.51
N VAL A 52 -25.48 -5.22 -8.58
CA VAL A 52 -24.64 -6.35 -8.99
C VAL A 52 -24.85 -7.50 -7.98
N PRO A 53 -25.37 -8.67 -8.41
CA PRO A 53 -25.63 -9.78 -7.51
C PRO A 53 -24.37 -10.22 -6.76
N GLY A 54 -24.46 -10.36 -5.44
CA GLY A 54 -23.35 -10.79 -4.58
C GLY A 54 -22.33 -9.70 -4.24
N LEU A 55 -22.46 -8.47 -4.74
CA LEU A 55 -21.49 -7.41 -4.46
C LEU A 55 -21.39 -7.08 -2.98
N ALA A 56 -22.52 -7.03 -2.26
CA ALA A 56 -22.52 -6.79 -0.81
C ALA A 56 -21.75 -7.88 -0.03
N LEU A 57 -21.88 -9.14 -0.44
CA LEU A 57 -21.14 -10.26 0.15
C LEU A 57 -19.64 -10.14 -0.13
N LEU A 58 -19.25 -9.76 -1.35
CA LEU A 58 -17.85 -9.52 -1.70
C LEU A 58 -17.28 -8.34 -0.92
N THR A 59 -18.00 -7.23 -0.81
CA THR A 59 -17.59 -6.07 -0.01
C THR A 59 -17.32 -6.46 1.43
N ASP A 60 -18.22 -7.22 2.07
CA ASP A 60 -18.04 -7.69 3.44
C ASP A 60 -16.84 -8.64 3.56
N ALA A 61 -16.70 -9.61 2.65
CA ALA A 61 -15.60 -10.57 2.65
C ALA A 61 -14.23 -9.89 2.50
N TYR A 62 -14.09 -8.98 1.53
CA TYR A 62 -12.86 -8.22 1.34
C TYR A 62 -12.60 -7.28 2.51
N THR A 63 -13.61 -6.57 3.02
CA THR A 63 -13.46 -5.68 4.18
C THR A 63 -12.94 -6.46 5.40
N LYS A 64 -13.43 -7.68 5.64
CA LYS A 64 -12.96 -8.54 6.73
C LYS A 64 -11.56 -9.08 6.50
N ALA A 65 -11.26 -9.56 5.29
CA ALA A 65 -9.95 -10.12 4.96
C ALA A 65 -8.84 -9.06 4.98
N LEU A 66 -9.18 -7.84 4.56
CA LEU A 66 -8.29 -6.70 4.54
C LEU A 66 -8.29 -5.98 5.88
N GLY A 67 -9.36 -5.97 6.66
CA GLY A 67 -9.42 -5.18 7.89
C GLY A 67 -9.38 -3.67 7.62
N MET A 68 -9.85 -3.25 6.44
CA MET A 68 -10.02 -1.85 6.04
C MET A 68 -11.24 -1.70 5.14
N LYS A 69 -11.70 -0.46 4.93
CA LYS A 69 -12.86 -0.19 4.07
C LYS A 69 -12.59 -0.60 2.63
N VAL A 70 -13.52 -1.32 2.02
CA VAL A 70 -13.49 -1.71 0.61
C VAL A 70 -14.68 -1.10 -0.13
N GLU A 71 -14.44 -0.57 -1.32
CA GLU A 71 -15.49 -0.02 -2.20
C GLU A 71 -15.39 -0.61 -3.59
N PHE A 72 -16.51 -1.06 -4.16
CA PHE A 72 -16.55 -1.53 -5.53
C PHE A 72 -16.94 -0.40 -6.48
N VAL A 73 -16.12 -0.19 -7.51
CA VAL A 73 -16.32 0.84 -8.54
C VAL A 73 -16.76 0.17 -9.83
N VAL A 74 -18.00 0.43 -10.26
CA VAL A 74 -18.54 -0.14 -11.49
C VAL A 74 -18.10 0.69 -12.70
N ALA A 75 -17.27 0.11 -13.55
CA ALA A 75 -16.88 0.67 -14.84
C ALA A 75 -17.81 0.20 -15.96
N ARG A 76 -18.10 1.10 -16.91
CA ARG A 76 -18.98 0.81 -18.06
C ARG A 76 -18.38 -0.21 -19.05
N ASN A 77 -17.05 -0.34 -19.07
CA ASN A 77 -16.31 -1.24 -19.95
C ASN A 77 -14.85 -1.37 -19.48
N TYR A 78 -14.12 -2.32 -20.06
CA TYR A 78 -12.72 -2.58 -19.71
C TYR A 78 -11.78 -1.41 -19.98
N ALA A 79 -12.01 -0.62 -21.05
CA ALA A 79 -11.21 0.57 -21.31
C ALA A 79 -11.33 1.58 -20.16
N ALA A 80 -12.54 1.81 -19.65
CA ALA A 80 -12.76 2.67 -18.50
C ALA A 80 -12.16 2.11 -17.21
N LEU A 81 -12.10 0.79 -17.05
CA LEU A 81 -11.47 0.12 -15.91
C LEU A 81 -9.95 0.29 -15.93
N ILE A 82 -9.32 0.11 -17.09
CA ILE A 82 -7.88 0.33 -17.30
C ILE A 82 -7.52 1.79 -17.00
N GLU A 83 -8.30 2.73 -17.55
CA GLU A 83 -8.13 4.16 -17.26
C GLU A 83 -8.30 4.46 -15.76
N ALA A 84 -9.26 3.82 -15.08
CA ALA A 84 -9.44 4.00 -13.65
C ALA A 84 -8.22 3.55 -12.84
N GLN A 85 -7.64 2.38 -13.19
CA GLN A 85 -6.44 1.87 -12.52
C GLN A 85 -5.21 2.74 -12.85
N ALA A 86 -5.03 3.12 -14.12
CA ALA A 86 -3.91 3.97 -14.56
C ALA A 86 -3.91 5.35 -13.89
N ASN A 87 -5.10 5.89 -13.59
CA ASN A 87 -5.28 7.17 -12.91
C ASN A 87 -5.42 7.03 -11.37
N ALA A 88 -5.08 5.88 -10.78
CA ALA A 88 -5.16 5.62 -9.33
C ALA A 88 -6.54 5.89 -8.71
N ARG A 89 -7.61 5.67 -9.49
CA ARG A 89 -9.01 5.75 -9.03
C ARG A 89 -9.50 4.43 -8.43
N ILE A 90 -8.81 3.34 -8.74
CA ILE A 90 -8.98 2.01 -8.15
C ILE A 90 -7.61 1.41 -7.88
N GLU A 91 -7.53 0.56 -6.87
CA GLU A 91 -6.32 -0.14 -6.46
C GLU A 91 -6.21 -1.53 -7.12
N TYR A 92 -7.34 -2.08 -7.58
CA TYR A 92 -7.41 -3.41 -8.19
C TYR A 92 -8.54 -3.49 -9.23
N ALA A 93 -8.38 -4.30 -10.27
CA ALA A 93 -9.30 -4.44 -11.41
C ALA A 93 -9.53 -5.91 -11.81
#